data_AF-A0A442G667-F1
#
_entry.id   AF-A0A442G667-F1
#
_cell.length_a   1.000
_cell.length_b   1.000
_cell.length_c   1.000
_cell.angle_alpha   90.00
_cell.angle_beta   90.00
_cell.angle_gamma   90.00
#
_symmetry.space_group_name_H-M   'P 1'
#
loop_
_entity.id
_entity.type
_entity.pdbx_description
1 polymer ?
#
loop_
_entity_poly.entity_id
_entity_poly.type
_entity_poly.pdbx_seq_one_letter_code
_entity_poly.pdbx_strand_id
1 'polypeptide(L)'
;MIPLLSGSAAHMLDKLSWSSSANPPPIPRWGLEPYEHEPAHGFFLRLAALNGQQATPAFAMSLGLNGRNIDPQQMLQFCKQLPIPGTERLCAATPSIAKSSVYIRGEHLRLGRDWSIRHRRYCLACLNEKSFHRFWFDLPIVRVCPIHQIELASERRSMKWAWHYPLQTSDMAICKTDAALTKADPGLRFSSYILGRLGVLQPSRISLLDNLRLSEAVYLCSIIGKMLIHGWKPAESSRHESSQDQQFMEAGHNFLDENGSLSDLLERHIRESPYCVDGVFGCKDIQKNLGWWYYALYTKQYRRGLDFLMEDTNRVLEKFGACRRLRRKFPVAENEPSAREIATALGLRIDEVIQLAKWNSRIPECGLEEFEAETIKRRSSRMISAETAADVLGVSRKRFASMRSHGIFAPVIKDAGGKSGQYDRNEIEEILATIKSRVPTLSKSAGLVDFDIYRAKACCSYSKAVADVLSGAVAVDGWDITKPGLQAVLVSAPVRTRNYSGRGRLPKHPSPRIAQVL
;
A
#
# COMPACT_ATOMS: atom_id res chain seq x y z
N MET A 1 -3.07 -18.77 5.94
CA MET A 1 -1.60 -18.93 5.87
C MET A 1 -1.00 -17.56 5.64
N ILE A 2 -0.34 -16.99 6.65
CA ILE A 2 0.24 -15.64 6.64
C ILE A 2 1.77 -15.80 6.62
N PRO A 3 2.52 -15.11 5.74
CA PRO A 3 3.95 -15.31 5.63
C PRO A 3 4.68 -14.64 6.81
N LEU A 4 5.52 -15.43 7.47
CA LEU A 4 6.43 -15.01 8.54
C LEU A 4 7.52 -14.10 7.96
N LEU A 5 7.46 -12.81 8.27
CA LEU A 5 8.59 -11.89 8.07
C LEU A 5 9.56 -12.03 9.25
N SER A 6 10.41 -13.05 9.20
CA SER A 6 11.56 -13.24 10.09
C SER A 6 12.81 -12.64 9.45
N GLY A 7 13.24 -11.45 9.89
CA GLY A 7 14.50 -10.89 9.41
C GLY A 7 14.74 -9.43 9.76
N SER A 8 14.75 -9.09 11.05
CA SER A 8 15.43 -7.86 11.52
C SER A 8 15.58 -7.79 13.05
N ALA A 9 14.72 -8.47 13.83
CA ALA A 9 14.80 -8.44 15.30
C ALA A 9 15.86 -9.39 15.91
N ALA A 10 16.23 -10.48 15.23
CA ALA A 10 17.15 -11.47 15.75
C ALA A 10 18.59 -10.93 15.93
N HIS A 11 19.02 -10.02 15.05
CA HIS A 11 20.40 -9.52 15.07
C HIS A 11 20.68 -8.49 16.18
N MET A 12 19.63 -7.98 16.84
CA MET A 12 19.76 -7.04 17.96
C MET A 12 19.71 -7.74 19.33
N LEU A 13 19.27 -9.01 19.38
CA LEU A 13 19.24 -9.83 20.59
C LEU A 13 20.55 -10.60 20.82
N ASP A 14 21.34 -10.88 19.78
CA ASP A 14 22.66 -11.52 19.92
C ASP A 14 23.72 -10.65 20.62
N LYS A 15 23.51 -9.32 20.68
CA LYS A 15 24.36 -8.41 21.48
C LYS A 15 23.94 -8.31 22.95
N LEU A 16 22.85 -8.97 23.33
CA LEU A 16 22.46 -9.21 24.72
C LEU A 16 22.79 -10.67 25.08
N SER A 17 23.99 -11.14 24.72
CA SER A 17 24.59 -12.26 25.43
C SER A 17 24.88 -11.78 26.85
N TRP A 18 23.87 -11.85 27.72
CA TRP A 18 24.08 -11.87 29.15
C TRP A 18 25.14 -12.94 29.36
N SER A 19 26.33 -12.56 29.81
CA SER A 19 27.30 -13.53 30.29
C SER A 19 26.52 -14.42 31.24
N SER A 20 26.43 -15.72 30.92
CA SER A 20 25.56 -16.68 31.61
C SER A 20 25.96 -16.93 33.08
N SER A 21 26.78 -16.04 33.64
CA SER A 21 27.34 -16.04 34.98
C SER A 21 26.93 -14.83 35.82
N ALA A 22 26.27 -13.81 35.26
CA ALA A 22 25.78 -12.67 36.03
C ALA A 22 24.31 -12.91 36.43
N ASN A 23 24.11 -13.59 37.57
CA ASN A 23 22.80 -13.60 38.22
C ASN A 23 22.32 -12.15 38.39
N PRO A 24 21.08 -11.82 38.00
CA PRO A 24 20.54 -10.49 38.29
C PRO A 24 20.70 -10.22 39.79
N PRO A 25 21.06 -8.99 40.19
CA PRO A 25 21.22 -8.65 41.61
C PRO A 25 19.97 -9.13 42.36
N PRO A 26 20.11 -9.72 43.56
CA PRO A 26 18.97 -10.29 44.28
C PRO A 26 17.96 -9.18 44.58
N ILE A 27 16.91 -9.11 43.76
CA ILE A 27 15.80 -8.19 43.97
C ILE A 27 14.93 -8.82 45.05
N PRO A 28 14.80 -8.24 46.26
CA PRO A 28 14.25 -8.92 47.42
C PRO A 28 12.76 -9.28 47.34
N ARG A 29 12.02 -8.80 46.31
CA ARG A 29 10.55 -8.88 46.24
C ARG A 29 10.05 -9.20 44.82
N TRP A 30 10.28 -10.44 44.37
CA TRP A 30 9.73 -10.94 43.11
C TRP A 30 8.28 -11.41 43.20
N GLY A 31 7.74 -11.70 44.40
CA GLY A 31 6.44 -12.37 44.61
C GLY A 31 5.19 -11.56 44.24
N LEU A 32 5.28 -10.66 43.25
CA LEU A 32 4.14 -9.92 42.73
C LEU A 32 3.48 -10.70 41.62
N GLU A 33 2.18 -10.91 41.76
CA GLU A 33 1.35 -11.37 40.66
C GLU A 33 0.95 -10.17 39.78
N PRO A 34 1.05 -10.29 38.44
CA PRO A 34 0.46 -9.35 37.49
C PRO A 34 -1.04 -9.19 37.69
N TYR A 35 -1.51 -7.95 37.70
CA TYR A 35 -2.93 -7.63 37.78
C TYR A 35 -3.59 -7.78 36.40
N GLU A 36 -4.91 -7.93 36.41
CA GLU A 36 -5.68 -7.95 35.17
C GLU A 36 -5.49 -6.64 34.39
N HIS A 37 -5.23 -6.76 33.09
CA HIS A 37 -4.96 -5.64 32.18
C HIS A 37 -3.71 -4.80 32.50
N GLU A 38 -2.82 -5.29 33.37
CA GLU A 38 -1.54 -4.65 33.64
C GLU A 38 -0.53 -4.97 32.51
N PRO A 39 0.00 -3.97 31.78
CA PRO A 39 1.04 -4.22 30.79
C PRO A 39 2.40 -4.41 31.46
N ALA A 40 3.38 -5.00 30.77
CA ALA A 40 4.71 -5.27 31.32
C ALA A 40 5.44 -4.02 31.80
N HIS A 41 5.34 -2.90 31.06
CA HIS A 41 5.91 -1.64 31.54
C HIS A 41 5.16 -1.08 32.75
N GLY A 42 3.87 -1.42 32.91
CA GLY A 42 3.06 -1.14 34.11
C GLY A 42 3.54 -1.93 35.33
N PHE A 43 3.69 -3.24 35.15
CA PHE A 43 4.22 -4.14 36.16
C PHE A 43 5.64 -3.76 36.59
N PHE A 44 6.51 -3.44 35.63
CA PHE A 44 7.87 -2.99 35.87
C PHE A 44 7.93 -1.71 36.71
N LEU A 45 6.94 -0.81 36.57
CA LEU A 45 6.85 0.41 37.38
C LEU A 45 6.58 0.11 38.85
N ARG A 46 5.65 -0.79 39.11
CA ARG A 46 5.38 -1.29 40.47
C ARG A 46 6.59 -2.00 41.06
N LEU A 47 7.24 -2.83 40.26
CA LEU A 47 8.46 -3.51 40.67
C LEU A 47 9.55 -2.48 41.06
N ALA A 48 9.73 -1.42 40.27
CA ALA A 48 10.66 -0.34 40.59
C ALA A 48 10.30 0.34 41.93
N ALA A 49 9.02 0.71 42.11
CA ALA A 49 8.54 1.37 43.32
C ALA A 49 8.73 0.51 44.57
N LEU A 50 8.44 -0.79 44.49
CA LEU A 50 8.64 -1.75 45.59
C LEU A 50 10.11 -1.96 45.96
N ASN A 51 11.02 -1.64 45.05
CA ASN A 51 12.46 -1.65 45.28
C ASN A 51 13.02 -0.25 45.63
N GLY A 52 12.14 0.69 46.02
CA GLY A 52 12.55 2.02 46.47
C GLY A 52 13.10 2.92 45.38
N GLN A 53 12.89 2.60 44.10
CA GLN A 53 13.45 3.35 42.97
C GLN A 53 12.54 4.48 42.52
N GLN A 54 12.92 5.74 42.81
CA GLN A 54 12.18 6.97 42.48
C GLN A 54 11.81 7.12 41.00
N ALA A 55 12.55 6.48 40.10
CA ALA A 55 12.37 6.58 38.66
C ALA A 55 12.60 5.24 37.94
N THR A 56 11.69 4.90 37.02
CA THR A 56 11.77 3.70 36.17
C THR A 56 13.04 3.65 35.34
N PRO A 57 13.50 4.77 34.72
CA PRO A 57 14.74 4.77 33.96
C PRO A 57 15.95 4.30 34.76
N ALA A 58 16.08 4.74 36.02
CA ALA A 58 17.19 4.35 36.88
C ALA A 58 17.16 2.85 37.18
N PHE A 59 15.98 2.32 37.53
CA PHE A 59 15.79 0.89 37.78
C PHE A 59 16.02 0.03 36.53
N ALA A 60 15.55 0.48 35.37
CA ALA A 60 15.80 -0.18 34.09
C ALA A 60 17.32 -0.25 33.80
N MET A 61 18.04 0.85 33.98
CA MET A 61 19.50 0.88 33.77
C MET A 61 20.25 -0.03 34.74
N SER A 62 19.83 -0.13 36.02
CA SER A 62 20.45 -1.05 36.98
C SER A 62 20.27 -2.53 36.62
N LEU A 63 19.29 -2.83 35.76
CA LEU A 63 19.00 -4.19 35.26
C LEU A 63 19.51 -4.40 33.83
N GLY A 64 20.32 -3.48 33.29
CA GLY A 64 20.86 -3.58 31.93
C GLY A 64 19.85 -3.29 30.81
N LEU A 65 18.67 -2.73 31.13
CA LEU A 65 17.64 -2.35 30.17
C LEU A 65 17.79 -0.88 29.74
N ASN A 66 17.16 -0.50 28.63
CA ASN A 66 17.17 0.89 28.16
C ASN A 66 16.20 1.76 28.99
N GLY A 67 16.73 2.45 29.99
CA GLY A 67 15.93 3.37 30.80
C GLY A 67 15.50 4.66 30.10
N ARG A 68 16.22 5.12 29.06
CA ARG A 68 15.94 6.40 28.38
C ARG A 68 14.73 6.30 27.45
N ASN A 69 14.57 5.15 26.81
CA ASN A 69 13.46 4.89 25.91
C ASN A 69 12.82 3.55 26.30
N ILE A 70 11.84 3.62 27.21
CA ILE A 70 11.13 2.43 27.70
C ILE A 70 10.46 1.75 26.51
N ASP A 71 10.90 0.54 26.21
CA ASP A 71 10.29 -0.34 25.22
C ASP A 71 9.40 -1.39 25.95
N PRO A 72 8.07 -1.35 25.78
CA PRO A 72 7.17 -2.34 26.39
C PRO A 72 7.54 -3.79 26.07
N GLN A 73 8.06 -4.08 24.87
CA GLN A 73 8.44 -5.44 24.49
C GLN A 73 9.72 -5.89 25.18
N GLN A 74 10.72 -5.00 25.30
CA GLN A 74 11.92 -5.27 26.10
C GLN A 74 11.54 -5.55 27.57
N MET A 75 10.64 -4.76 28.14
CA MET A 75 10.14 -4.96 29.52
C MET A 75 9.40 -6.28 29.67
N LEU A 76 8.61 -6.69 28.67
CA LEU A 76 7.93 -7.99 28.68
C LEU A 76 8.91 -9.15 28.63
N GLN A 77 9.96 -9.08 27.80
CA GLN A 77 10.99 -10.12 27.75
C GLN A 77 11.71 -10.27 29.08
N PHE A 78 12.03 -9.15 29.74
CA PHE A 78 12.56 -9.17 31.10
C PHE A 78 11.58 -9.83 32.09
N CYS A 79 10.31 -9.42 32.10
CA CYS A 79 9.30 -9.97 33.02
C CYS A 79 9.08 -11.48 32.82
N LYS A 80 9.26 -12.01 31.61
CA LYS A 80 9.16 -13.45 31.31
C LYS A 80 10.28 -14.30 31.93
N GLN A 81 11.41 -13.69 32.27
CA GLN A 81 12.52 -14.38 32.92
C GLN A 81 12.34 -14.43 34.44
N LEU A 82 11.37 -13.70 34.99
CA LEU A 82 11.11 -13.67 36.41
C LEU A 82 10.31 -14.90 36.82
N PRO A 83 10.58 -15.49 38.00
CA PRO A 83 9.82 -16.63 38.52
C PRO A 83 8.49 -16.14 39.13
N ILE A 84 7.64 -15.51 38.32
CA ILE A 84 6.33 -14.98 38.72
C ILE A 84 5.20 -15.71 38.00
N PRO A 85 4.07 -16.01 38.70
CA PRO A 85 2.87 -16.49 38.03
C PRO A 85 2.24 -15.38 37.18
N GLY A 86 1.31 -15.72 36.29
CA GLY A 86 0.45 -14.73 35.62
C GLY A 86 1.08 -13.98 34.44
N THR A 87 2.22 -14.42 33.91
CA THR A 87 2.94 -13.75 32.82
C THR A 87 2.10 -13.64 31.53
N GLU A 88 1.14 -14.54 31.33
CA GLU A 88 0.18 -14.49 30.24
C GLU A 88 -0.69 -13.23 30.26
N ARG A 89 -1.03 -12.71 31.46
CA ARG A 89 -1.76 -11.45 31.61
C ARG A 89 -0.93 -10.27 31.09
N LEU A 90 0.37 -10.24 31.43
CA LEU A 90 1.30 -9.24 30.90
C LEU A 90 1.40 -9.34 29.39
N CYS A 91 1.52 -10.55 28.84
CA CYS A 91 1.59 -10.77 27.40
C CYS A 91 0.34 -10.21 26.68
N ALA A 92 -0.85 -10.45 27.23
CA ALA A 92 -2.11 -10.00 26.66
C ALA A 92 -2.31 -8.48 26.74
N ALA A 93 -1.76 -7.81 27.77
CA ALA A 93 -1.92 -6.38 27.97
C ALA A 93 -0.76 -5.53 27.40
N THR A 94 0.38 -6.15 27.06
CA THR A 94 1.55 -5.41 26.56
C THR A 94 1.46 -5.18 25.04
N PRO A 95 1.56 -3.92 24.57
CA PRO A 95 1.50 -3.61 23.15
C PRO A 95 2.78 -4.02 22.42
N SER A 96 2.64 -4.54 21.20
CA SER A 96 3.73 -4.75 20.25
C SER A 96 3.89 -3.54 19.33
N ILE A 97 5.09 -2.98 19.25
CA ILE A 97 5.37 -1.76 18.49
C ILE A 97 6.15 -2.10 17.21
N ALA A 98 5.63 -1.66 16.07
CA ALA A 98 6.27 -1.83 14.76
C ALA A 98 6.24 -0.52 13.97
N LYS A 99 7.40 0.14 13.83
CA LYS A 99 7.54 1.45 13.15
C LYS A 99 6.60 2.52 13.74
N SER A 100 5.49 2.82 13.07
CA SER A 100 4.48 3.81 13.44
C SER A 100 3.14 3.17 13.87
N SER A 101 3.11 1.85 14.00
CA SER A 101 1.94 1.06 14.37
C SER A 101 2.13 0.39 15.72
N VAL A 102 1.03 0.23 16.43
CA VAL A 102 0.94 -0.47 17.71
C VAL A 102 -0.12 -1.55 17.60
N TYR A 103 0.20 -2.75 18.06
CA TYR A 103 -0.73 -3.88 18.11
C TYR A 103 -0.97 -4.28 19.56
N ILE A 104 -2.23 -4.35 19.97
CA ILE A 104 -2.61 -4.78 21.32
C ILE A 104 -3.90 -5.58 21.24
N ARG A 105 -3.91 -6.78 21.81
CA ARG A 105 -5.05 -7.70 21.78
C ARG A 105 -5.66 -7.91 20.38
N GLY A 106 -4.79 -8.01 19.37
CA GLY A 106 -5.19 -8.18 17.96
C GLY A 106 -5.58 -6.88 17.25
N GLU A 107 -5.72 -5.77 17.96
CA GLU A 107 -6.13 -4.49 17.40
C GLU A 107 -4.96 -3.64 16.93
N HIS A 108 -5.17 -2.88 15.85
CA HIS A 108 -4.19 -1.97 15.27
C HIS A 108 -4.48 -0.51 15.67
N LEU A 109 -3.44 0.17 16.18
CA LEU A 109 -3.46 1.55 16.67
C LEU A 109 -2.27 2.35 16.12
N ARG A 110 -2.37 3.68 16.10
CA ARG A 110 -1.30 4.58 15.67
C ARG A 110 -0.39 4.97 16.83
N LEU A 111 0.91 4.78 16.66
CA LEU A 111 1.89 5.23 17.63
C LEU A 111 1.89 6.77 17.74
N GLY A 112 1.80 7.26 18.97
CA GLY A 112 1.82 8.68 19.30
C GLY A 112 0.46 9.39 19.20
N ARG A 113 -0.50 8.84 18.45
CA ARG A 113 -1.86 9.41 18.32
C ARG A 113 -2.92 8.61 19.07
N ASP A 114 -3.01 7.30 18.82
CA ASP A 114 -4.03 6.45 19.48
C ASP A 114 -3.45 5.72 20.69
N TRP A 115 -2.14 5.50 20.69
CA TRP A 115 -1.40 4.89 21.79
C TRP A 115 -0.12 5.70 22.09
N SER A 116 0.16 6.00 23.36
CA SER A 116 1.34 6.72 23.79
C SER A 116 1.65 6.50 25.27
N ILE A 117 2.90 6.16 25.58
CA ILE A 117 3.44 6.13 26.95
C ILE A 117 4.15 7.43 27.36
N ARG A 118 4.18 8.45 26.48
CA ARG A 118 4.85 9.73 26.76
C ARG A 118 4.11 10.59 27.78
N HIS A 119 2.78 10.51 27.75
CA HIS A 119 1.89 11.21 28.67
C HIS A 119 1.05 10.15 29.36
N ARG A 120 1.56 9.65 30.47
CA ARG A 120 0.86 8.62 31.22
C ARG A 120 -0.36 9.24 31.84
N ARG A 121 -1.50 8.61 31.58
CA ARG A 121 -2.76 8.99 32.18
C ARG A 121 -3.12 7.99 33.25
N TYR A 122 -4.05 8.33 34.12
CA TYR A 122 -4.51 7.40 35.14
C TYR A 122 -5.84 7.88 35.73
N CYS A 123 -6.56 6.92 36.27
CA CYS A 123 -7.73 7.19 37.09
C CYS A 123 -7.31 7.17 38.56
N LEU A 124 -7.56 8.27 39.29
CA LEU A 124 -7.21 8.36 40.71
C LEU A 124 -7.94 7.30 41.55
N ALA A 125 -9.24 7.10 41.32
CA ALA A 125 -10.03 6.08 42.01
C ALA A 125 -9.48 4.66 41.79
N CYS A 126 -9.21 4.27 40.53
CA CYS A 126 -8.54 3.00 40.20
C CYS A 126 -7.24 2.77 40.96
N LEU A 127 -6.41 3.80 41.13
CA LEU A 127 -5.13 3.70 41.81
C LEU A 127 -5.28 3.59 43.33
N ASN A 128 -6.31 4.22 43.89
CA ASN A 128 -6.66 4.10 45.32
C ASN A 128 -7.18 2.72 45.67
N GLU A 129 -7.96 2.11 44.77
CA GLU A 129 -8.41 0.72 44.93
C GLU A 129 -7.22 -0.24 44.83
N LYS A 130 -6.47 -0.12 43.73
CA LYS A 130 -5.34 -0.99 43.40
C LYS A 130 -4.31 -0.20 42.62
N SER A 131 -3.17 0.08 43.23
CA SER A 131 -2.12 0.95 42.67
C SER A 131 -1.31 0.26 41.58
N PHE A 132 -1.92 0.04 40.41
CA PHE A 132 -1.27 -0.50 39.22
C PHE A 132 -1.73 0.21 37.94
N HIS A 133 -0.86 0.18 36.93
CA HIS A 133 -1.10 0.77 35.62
C HIS A 133 -1.95 -0.15 34.76
N ARG A 134 -3.03 0.37 34.17
CA ARG A 134 -3.86 -0.37 33.22
C ARG A 134 -3.47 0.01 31.81
N PHE A 135 -3.42 -0.92 30.87
CA PHE A 135 -2.91 -0.61 29.53
C PHE A 135 -3.71 0.48 28.80
N TRP A 136 -5.00 0.64 29.07
CA TRP A 136 -5.82 1.68 28.44
C TRP A 136 -5.49 3.09 28.91
N PHE A 137 -4.74 3.24 30.01
CA PHE A 137 -4.16 4.50 30.40
C PHE A 137 -3.17 5.04 29.35
N ASP A 138 -2.63 4.17 28.50
CA ASP A 138 -1.74 4.54 27.39
C ASP A 138 -2.49 4.84 26.09
N LEU A 139 -3.83 4.88 26.09
CA LEU A 139 -4.66 5.16 24.90
C LEU A 139 -5.22 6.58 24.88
N PRO A 140 -4.54 7.62 24.34
CA PRO A 140 -5.03 9.00 24.28
C PRO A 140 -6.51 9.19 23.93
N ILE A 141 -7.05 8.29 23.10
CA ILE A 141 -8.46 8.23 22.66
C ILE A 141 -9.48 7.82 23.75
N VAL A 142 -9.01 7.27 24.88
CA VAL A 142 -9.82 6.95 26.05
C VAL A 142 -9.57 8.03 27.10
N ARG A 143 -10.44 9.03 27.21
CA ARG A 143 -10.29 10.14 28.17
C ARG A 143 -10.92 9.89 29.52
N VAL A 144 -11.91 9.02 29.59
CA VAL A 144 -12.66 8.75 30.82
C VAL A 144 -12.41 7.31 31.26
N CYS A 145 -12.27 7.12 32.57
CA CYS A 145 -12.12 5.79 33.15
C CYS A 145 -13.38 4.96 32.90
N PRO A 146 -13.29 3.75 32.32
CA PRO A 146 -14.46 2.91 32.10
C PRO A 146 -15.08 2.37 33.39
N ILE A 147 -14.30 2.33 34.48
CA ILE A 147 -14.72 1.75 35.76
C ILE A 147 -15.38 2.84 36.62
N HIS A 148 -14.69 3.98 36.78
CA HIS A 148 -15.11 5.06 37.70
C HIS A 148 -15.80 6.22 37.01
N GLN A 149 -15.83 6.25 35.68
CA GLN A 149 -16.46 7.30 34.88
C GLN A 149 -15.93 8.73 35.17
N ILE A 150 -14.67 8.84 35.60
CA ILE A 150 -13.98 10.12 35.81
C ILE A 150 -12.92 10.35 34.75
N GLU A 151 -12.68 11.61 34.38
CA GLU A 151 -11.62 11.96 33.44
C GLU A 151 -10.25 11.47 33.94
N LEU A 152 -9.47 10.86 33.05
CA LEU A 152 -8.13 10.40 33.35
C LEU A 152 -7.21 11.60 33.51
N ALA A 153 -6.61 11.73 34.69
CA ALA A 153 -5.56 12.70 34.94
C ALA A 153 -4.35 12.37 34.05
N SER A 154 -3.60 13.39 33.62
CA SER A 154 -2.40 13.24 32.80
C SER A 154 -1.19 13.80 33.52
N GLU A 155 -0.10 13.03 33.56
CA GLU A 155 1.13 13.45 34.19
C GLU A 155 2.30 13.39 33.19
N ARG A 156 3.04 14.50 33.08
CA ARG A 156 4.10 14.62 32.06
C ARG A 156 5.44 14.00 32.46
N ARG A 157 5.75 13.87 33.76
CA ARG A 157 7.15 13.63 34.20
C ARG A 157 7.35 12.79 35.45
N SER A 158 6.31 12.31 36.12
CA SER A 158 6.51 11.67 37.42
C SER A 158 5.91 10.26 37.51
N MET A 159 6.47 9.50 38.46
CA MET A 159 6.00 8.19 38.89
C MET A 159 5.07 8.30 40.11
N LYS A 160 4.62 9.50 40.52
CA LYS A 160 3.93 9.75 41.80
C LYS A 160 2.80 8.76 42.09
N TRP A 161 2.09 8.32 41.06
CA TRP A 161 1.02 7.32 41.17
C TRP A 161 1.46 5.90 41.58
N ALA A 162 2.73 5.52 41.40
CA ALA A 162 3.25 4.20 41.75
C ALA A 162 3.62 4.05 43.24
N TRP A 163 3.59 5.13 44.02
CA TRP A 163 4.16 5.18 45.38
C TRP A 163 3.15 5.08 46.52
N HIS A 164 1.91 4.68 46.26
CA HIS A 164 0.84 4.76 47.26
C HIS A 164 0.83 6.13 47.95
N TYR A 165 0.87 7.22 47.17
CA TYR A 165 0.71 8.53 47.78
C TYR A 165 -0.69 8.56 48.38
N PRO A 166 -0.85 8.74 49.71
CA PRO A 166 -2.17 9.03 50.26
C PRO A 166 -2.57 10.35 49.64
N LEU A 167 -3.47 10.31 48.66
CA LEU A 167 -4.07 11.52 48.12
C LEU A 167 -4.64 12.26 49.33
N GLN A 168 -4.19 13.50 49.53
CA GLN A 168 -4.80 14.35 50.54
C GLN A 168 -6.30 14.36 50.25
N THR A 169 -7.10 14.17 51.29
CA THR A 169 -8.56 14.01 51.22
C THR A 169 -9.27 15.13 50.46
N SER A 170 -8.64 16.30 50.31
CA SER A 170 -9.10 17.41 49.48
C SER A 170 -9.21 17.07 48.00
N ASP A 171 -8.31 16.24 47.44
CA ASP A 171 -8.36 15.86 46.02
C ASP A 171 -9.41 14.76 45.76
N MET A 172 -9.78 14.00 46.80
CA MET A 172 -10.78 12.94 46.75
C MET A 172 -12.22 13.45 46.91
N ALA A 173 -12.43 14.67 47.42
CA ALA A 173 -13.76 15.25 47.57
C ALA A 173 -14.50 15.43 46.23
N ILE A 174 -13.78 15.41 45.11
CA ILE A 174 -14.35 15.50 43.75
C ILE A 174 -14.84 14.13 43.25
N CYS A 175 -14.42 13.01 43.87
CA CYS A 175 -14.71 11.65 43.39
C CYS A 175 -15.86 10.93 44.12
N LYS A 176 -16.52 11.57 45.09
CA LYS A 176 -17.67 11.00 45.81
C LYS A 176 -18.98 11.65 45.38
N THR A 177 -19.39 11.42 44.14
CA THR A 177 -20.80 11.48 43.78
C THR A 177 -21.33 10.05 43.75
N ASP A 178 -21.63 9.54 44.94
CA ASP A 178 -22.37 8.30 45.12
C ASP A 178 -23.75 8.42 44.44
N ALA A 179 -24.15 7.36 43.73
CA ALA A 179 -25.54 6.93 43.53
C ALA A 179 -26.45 7.57 42.46
N ALA A 180 -25.93 8.10 41.34
CA ALA A 180 -26.75 8.33 40.15
C ALA A 180 -26.04 8.02 38.82
N LEU A 181 -25.51 6.80 38.70
CA LEU A 181 -25.01 6.21 37.43
C LEU A 181 -26.13 5.87 36.42
N THR A 182 -27.34 6.41 36.57
CA THR A 182 -28.56 5.96 35.87
C THR A 182 -28.79 6.56 34.49
N LYS A 183 -27.89 7.39 33.98
CA LYS A 183 -27.77 7.63 32.54
C LYS A 183 -26.29 7.61 32.21
N ALA A 184 -25.86 6.61 31.43
CA ALA A 184 -24.52 6.61 30.85
C ALA A 184 -24.30 8.00 30.22
N ASP A 185 -23.33 8.74 30.74
CA ASP A 185 -22.95 10.02 30.15
C ASP A 185 -22.73 9.77 28.65
N PRO A 186 -23.42 10.51 27.75
CA PRO A 186 -23.21 10.40 26.31
C PRO A 186 -21.74 10.51 25.89
N GLY A 187 -20.87 11.06 26.75
CA GLY A 187 -19.41 11.13 26.59
C GLY A 187 -18.63 9.82 26.78
N LEU A 188 -19.29 8.71 27.14
CA LEU A 188 -18.64 7.43 27.48
C LEU A 188 -18.78 6.34 26.42
N ARG A 189 -19.70 6.50 25.46
CA ARG A 189 -20.09 5.40 24.56
C ARG A 189 -18.94 5.00 23.65
N PHE A 190 -18.21 5.98 23.09
CA PHE A 190 -17.06 5.70 22.25
C PHE A 190 -15.92 5.03 23.02
N SER A 191 -15.56 5.56 24.21
CA SER A 191 -14.53 4.93 25.05
C SER A 191 -14.91 3.49 25.41
N SER A 192 -16.19 3.25 25.70
CA SER A 192 -16.71 1.91 25.99
C SER A 192 -16.63 0.98 24.78
N TYR A 193 -16.95 1.46 23.58
CA TYR A 193 -16.78 0.72 22.33
C TYR A 193 -15.32 0.30 22.09
N ILE A 194 -14.37 1.25 22.22
CA ILE A 194 -12.93 0.96 22.08
C ILE A 194 -12.48 -0.13 23.05
N LEU A 195 -12.90 -0.02 24.31
CA LEU A 195 -12.53 -0.97 25.35
C LEU A 195 -13.26 -2.32 25.24
N GLY A 196 -14.47 -2.32 24.69
CA GLY A 196 -15.19 -3.54 24.31
C GLY A 196 -14.44 -4.31 23.22
N ARG A 197 -13.96 -3.63 22.18
CA ARG A 197 -13.11 -4.24 21.14
C ARG A 197 -11.79 -4.76 21.68
N LEU A 198 -11.22 -4.08 22.66
CA LEU A 198 -10.00 -4.51 23.34
C LEU A 198 -10.26 -5.56 24.42
N GLY A 199 -11.48 -6.08 24.58
CA GLY A 199 -11.83 -7.13 25.54
C GLY A 199 -11.64 -6.72 27.00
N VAL A 200 -11.85 -5.44 27.32
CA VAL A 200 -11.87 -4.91 28.70
C VAL A 200 -13.30 -4.79 29.21
N LEU A 201 -14.23 -4.40 28.33
CA LEU A 201 -15.65 -4.28 28.63
C LEU A 201 -16.47 -5.23 27.75
N GLN A 202 -17.76 -5.30 28.01
CA GLN A 202 -18.72 -5.93 27.11
C GLN A 202 -18.60 -5.30 25.70
N PRO A 203 -18.40 -6.07 24.63
CA PRO A 203 -18.36 -5.53 23.28
C PRO A 203 -19.69 -4.88 22.87
N SER A 204 -19.64 -3.63 22.42
CA SER A 204 -20.74 -3.00 21.67
C SER A 204 -20.57 -3.30 20.19
N ARG A 205 -21.67 -3.56 19.47
CA ARG A 205 -21.66 -3.96 18.07
C ARG A 205 -22.15 -2.82 17.19
N ILE A 206 -21.25 -2.25 16.41
CA ILE A 206 -21.59 -1.27 15.36
C ILE A 206 -21.04 -1.83 14.05
N SER A 207 -21.92 -2.39 13.23
CA SER A 207 -21.54 -3.19 12.06
C SER A 207 -20.53 -2.49 11.16
N LEU A 208 -20.65 -1.19 10.95
CA LEU A 208 -19.70 -0.44 10.13
C LEU A 208 -18.31 -0.36 10.77
N LEU A 209 -18.23 -0.06 12.07
CA LEU A 209 -16.98 0.11 12.78
C LEU A 209 -16.27 -1.22 13.09
N ASP A 210 -17.05 -2.28 13.31
CA ASP A 210 -16.54 -3.64 13.59
C ASP A 210 -15.78 -4.22 12.40
N ASN A 211 -16.15 -3.84 11.17
CA ASN A 211 -15.47 -4.25 9.95
C ASN A 211 -14.17 -3.47 9.66
N LEU A 212 -13.87 -2.44 10.47
CA LEU A 212 -12.67 -1.62 10.34
C LEU A 212 -11.60 -2.03 11.34
N ARG A 213 -10.34 -1.69 11.05
CA ARG A 213 -9.31 -1.70 12.09
C ARG A 213 -9.64 -0.64 13.13
N LEU A 214 -9.29 -0.87 14.40
CA LEU A 214 -9.58 0.09 15.46
C LEU A 214 -9.10 1.51 15.15
N SER A 215 -7.89 1.68 14.62
CA SER A 215 -7.38 2.99 14.18
C SER A 215 -8.21 3.66 13.08
N GLU A 216 -8.81 2.87 12.18
CA GLU A 216 -9.67 3.37 11.10
C GLU A 216 -11.04 3.74 11.65
N ALA A 217 -11.61 2.94 12.56
CA ALA A 217 -12.83 3.27 13.28
C ALA A 217 -12.68 4.58 14.08
N VAL A 218 -11.58 4.75 14.81
CA VAL A 218 -11.24 6.00 15.53
C VAL A 218 -11.19 7.19 14.56
N TYR A 219 -10.53 7.01 13.43
CA TYR A 219 -10.41 8.07 12.44
C TYR A 219 -11.74 8.42 11.78
N LEU A 220 -12.56 7.42 11.44
CA LEU A 220 -13.89 7.59 10.88
C LEU A 220 -14.81 8.34 11.85
N CYS A 221 -14.89 7.93 13.12
CA CYS A 221 -15.68 8.63 14.12
C CYS A 221 -15.22 10.10 14.26
N SER A 222 -13.90 10.34 14.27
CA SER A 222 -13.36 11.71 14.31
C SER A 222 -13.80 12.55 13.10
N ILE A 223 -13.78 11.98 11.89
CA ILE A 223 -14.26 12.66 10.68
C ILE A 223 -15.75 12.99 10.78
N ILE A 224 -16.58 12.00 11.10
CA ILE A 224 -18.03 12.15 11.16
C ILE A 224 -18.38 13.22 12.19
N GLY A 225 -17.76 13.17 13.37
CA GLY A 225 -17.96 14.19 14.40
C GLY A 225 -17.53 15.59 13.96
N LYS A 226 -16.43 15.72 13.22
CA LYS A 226 -16.04 17.01 12.64
C LYS A 226 -17.08 17.53 11.66
N MET A 227 -17.66 16.68 10.81
CA MET A 227 -18.76 17.10 9.94
C MET A 227 -19.98 17.54 10.74
N LEU A 228 -20.34 16.80 11.79
CA LEU A 228 -21.49 17.12 12.64
C LEU A 228 -21.32 18.45 13.41
N ILE A 229 -20.12 18.71 13.92
CA ILE A 229 -19.87 19.85 14.82
C ILE A 229 -19.40 21.09 14.07
N HIS A 230 -18.64 20.94 12.98
CA HIS A 230 -18.08 22.07 12.24
C HIS A 230 -18.72 22.30 10.89
N GLY A 231 -19.45 21.32 10.35
CA GLY A 231 -19.98 21.39 9.00
C GLY A 231 -18.88 21.59 7.96
N TRP A 232 -19.27 22.27 6.89
CA TRP A 232 -18.33 22.66 5.84
C TRP A 232 -17.36 23.77 6.29
N LYS A 233 -16.06 23.56 6.01
CA LYS A 233 -15.01 24.59 6.11
C LYS A 233 -14.03 24.45 4.94
N PRO A 234 -13.42 25.55 4.45
CA PRO A 234 -12.50 25.50 3.31
C PRO A 234 -11.21 24.72 3.60
N ALA A 235 -10.77 24.71 4.87
CA ALA A 235 -9.60 23.97 5.35
C ALA A 235 -9.87 23.40 6.75
N GLU A 236 -9.11 22.37 7.12
CA GLU A 236 -9.20 21.78 8.46
C GLU A 236 -8.75 22.81 9.51
N SER A 237 -9.47 22.92 10.64
CA SER A 237 -9.00 23.76 11.74
C SER A 237 -7.61 23.30 12.19
N SER A 238 -6.76 24.25 12.56
CA SER A 238 -5.36 23.95 12.89
C SER A 238 -5.27 22.88 13.98
N ARG A 239 -4.25 22.01 13.90
CA ARG A 239 -4.04 20.80 14.73
C ARG A 239 -3.91 21.02 16.27
N HIS A 240 -4.15 22.22 16.77
CA HIS A 240 -3.96 22.55 18.20
C HIS A 240 -5.19 22.25 19.08
N GLU A 241 -6.32 21.82 18.51
CA GLU A 241 -7.57 21.55 19.24
C GLU A 241 -7.65 20.13 19.83
N SER A 242 -6.58 19.66 20.50
CA SER A 242 -6.54 18.31 21.10
C SER A 242 -7.68 18.02 22.09
N SER A 243 -8.28 19.06 22.69
CA SER A 243 -9.43 18.92 23.59
C SER A 243 -10.73 18.57 22.86
N GLN A 244 -10.89 18.96 21.60
CA GLN A 244 -12.09 18.71 20.79
C GLN A 244 -12.08 17.35 20.10
N ASP A 245 -10.89 16.74 19.91
CA ASP A 245 -10.77 15.42 19.26
C ASP A 245 -11.70 14.37 19.87
N GLN A 246 -11.86 14.37 21.20
CA GLN A 246 -12.79 13.47 21.88
C GLN A 246 -14.25 13.76 21.55
N GLN A 247 -14.64 15.05 21.53
CA GLN A 247 -16.01 15.45 21.23
C GLN A 247 -16.38 15.03 19.81
N PHE A 248 -15.45 15.16 18.85
CA PHE A 248 -15.66 14.65 17.49
C PHE A 248 -15.80 13.13 17.49
N MET A 249 -14.90 12.39 18.13
CA MET A 249 -15.00 10.93 18.15
C MET A 249 -16.30 10.44 18.78
N GLU A 250 -16.76 11.07 19.87
CA GLU A 250 -18.02 10.74 20.52
C GLU A 250 -19.23 11.06 19.62
N ALA A 251 -19.28 12.26 19.03
CA ALA A 251 -20.36 12.65 18.14
C ALA A 251 -20.46 11.71 16.93
N GLY A 252 -19.32 11.33 16.33
CA GLY A 252 -19.30 10.40 15.21
C GLY A 252 -19.68 8.97 15.61
N HIS A 253 -19.27 8.51 16.79
CA HIS A 253 -19.70 7.23 17.32
C HIS A 253 -21.21 7.19 17.55
N ASN A 254 -21.76 8.19 18.24
CA ASN A 254 -23.19 8.27 18.55
C ASN A 254 -24.03 8.31 17.26
N PHE A 255 -23.59 9.07 16.27
CA PHE A 255 -24.23 9.09 14.96
C PHE A 255 -24.30 7.69 14.31
N LEU A 256 -23.23 6.91 14.37
CA LEU A 256 -23.20 5.56 13.80
C LEU A 256 -23.99 4.54 14.62
N ASP A 257 -23.95 4.65 15.95
CA ASP A 257 -24.70 3.80 16.87
C ASP A 257 -26.22 4.00 16.73
N GLU A 258 -26.63 5.22 16.39
CA GLU A 258 -28.02 5.59 16.06
C GLU A 258 -28.41 5.27 14.60
N ASN A 259 -27.57 4.53 13.87
CA ASN A 259 -27.75 4.17 12.47
C ASN A 259 -27.87 5.38 11.52
N GLY A 260 -27.13 6.46 11.80
CA GLY A 260 -27.07 7.63 10.96
C GLY A 260 -26.58 7.32 9.54
N SER A 261 -27.26 7.89 8.54
CA SER A 261 -26.92 7.74 7.12
C SER A 261 -25.72 8.61 6.74
N LEU A 262 -24.57 7.98 6.44
CA LEU A 262 -23.38 8.69 5.96
C LEU A 262 -23.64 9.47 4.66
N SER A 263 -24.47 8.93 3.77
CA SER A 263 -24.87 9.61 2.55
C SER A 263 -25.63 10.90 2.84
N ASP A 264 -26.53 10.91 3.83
CA ASP A 264 -27.30 12.11 4.20
C ASP A 264 -26.41 13.14 4.90
N LEU A 265 -25.48 12.68 5.74
CA LEU A 265 -24.47 13.54 6.38
C LEU A 265 -23.59 14.22 5.33
N LEU A 266 -23.10 13.47 4.35
CA LEU A 266 -22.28 13.98 3.25
C LEU A 266 -23.05 14.96 2.37
N GLU A 267 -24.32 14.65 2.08
CA GLU A 267 -25.21 15.54 1.33
C GLU A 267 -25.41 16.86 2.06
N ARG A 268 -25.70 16.83 3.37
CA ARG A 268 -25.78 18.04 4.20
C ARG A 268 -24.48 18.83 4.18
N HIS A 269 -23.33 18.17 4.39
CA HIS A 269 -22.01 18.80 4.37
C HIS A 269 -21.72 19.48 3.02
N ILE A 270 -22.13 18.87 1.90
CA ILE A 270 -21.99 19.44 0.56
C ILE A 270 -22.92 20.64 0.37
N ARG A 271 -24.17 20.58 0.85
CA ARG A 271 -25.14 21.70 0.79
C ARG A 271 -24.70 22.92 1.59
N GLU A 272 -23.95 22.71 2.66
CA GLU A 272 -23.34 23.80 3.45
C GLU A 272 -22.15 24.47 2.74
N SER A 273 -21.65 23.89 1.65
CA SER A 273 -20.58 24.50 0.86
C SER A 273 -21.07 25.80 0.20
N PRO A 274 -20.33 26.92 0.30
CA PRO A 274 -20.66 28.16 -0.42
C PRO A 274 -20.53 28.01 -1.93
N TYR A 275 -19.98 26.90 -2.41
CA TYR A 275 -19.87 26.56 -3.82
C TYR A 275 -21.02 25.67 -4.31
N CYS A 276 -21.97 25.30 -3.45
CA CYS A 276 -23.19 24.60 -3.83
C CYS A 276 -24.36 25.60 -3.89
N VAL A 277 -24.79 25.99 -5.09
CA VAL A 277 -25.89 26.93 -5.32
C VAL A 277 -27.06 26.16 -5.93
N ASP A 278 -28.25 26.25 -5.30
CA ASP A 278 -29.47 25.56 -5.75
C ASP A 278 -29.30 24.05 -5.95
N GLY A 279 -28.46 23.41 -5.13
CA GLY A 279 -28.18 21.97 -5.23
C GLY A 279 -27.24 21.58 -6.37
N VAL A 280 -26.54 22.54 -6.97
CA VAL A 280 -25.56 22.31 -8.05
C VAL A 280 -24.21 22.92 -7.67
N PHE A 281 -23.12 22.26 -8.07
CA PHE A 281 -21.78 22.82 -7.88
C PHE A 281 -21.52 24.04 -8.79
N GLY A 282 -21.43 25.21 -8.18
CA GLY A 282 -20.95 26.45 -8.82
C GLY A 282 -19.44 26.46 -9.08
N CYS A 283 -18.67 25.56 -8.47
CA CYS A 283 -17.24 25.42 -8.70
C CYS A 283 -16.87 24.05 -9.30
N LYS A 284 -15.99 24.03 -10.31
CA LYS A 284 -15.45 22.78 -10.88
C LYS A 284 -14.36 22.12 -10.00
N ASP A 285 -13.85 22.84 -9.00
CA ASP A 285 -12.80 22.37 -8.11
C ASP A 285 -13.39 21.56 -6.95
N ILE A 286 -13.23 20.24 -7.01
CA ILE A 286 -13.70 19.30 -5.98
C ILE A 286 -13.18 19.64 -4.59
N GLN A 287 -11.95 20.14 -4.49
CA GLN A 287 -11.35 20.46 -3.21
C GLN A 287 -12.08 21.64 -2.57
N LYS A 288 -12.50 22.63 -3.36
CA LYS A 288 -13.32 23.74 -2.88
C LYS A 288 -14.70 23.27 -2.46
N ASN A 289 -15.34 22.41 -3.24
CA ASN A 289 -16.67 21.89 -2.91
C ASN A 289 -16.66 21.07 -1.62
N LEU A 290 -15.69 20.17 -1.44
CA LEU A 290 -15.62 19.30 -0.26
C LEU A 290 -14.94 19.99 0.94
N GLY A 291 -14.13 21.02 0.71
CA GLY A 291 -13.38 21.70 1.76
C GLY A 291 -12.37 20.79 2.45
N TRP A 292 -12.32 20.84 3.78
CA TRP A 292 -11.42 19.99 4.58
C TRP A 292 -11.67 18.49 4.40
N TRP A 293 -12.90 18.11 4.04
CA TRP A 293 -13.28 16.71 3.83
C TRP A 293 -12.45 16.03 2.75
N TYR A 294 -12.10 16.79 1.70
CA TYR A 294 -11.21 16.31 0.65
C TYR A 294 -9.92 15.75 1.25
N TYR A 295 -9.23 16.50 2.10
CA TYR A 295 -7.97 16.05 2.69
C TYR A 295 -8.10 14.83 3.60
N ALA A 296 -9.24 14.70 4.29
CA ALA A 296 -9.51 13.55 5.12
C ALA A 296 -9.58 12.25 4.27
N LEU A 297 -10.32 12.28 3.15
CA LEU A 297 -10.40 11.15 2.22
C LEU A 297 -9.05 10.76 1.61
N TYR A 298 -8.18 11.73 1.33
CA TYR A 298 -6.86 11.48 0.73
C TYR A 298 -5.76 11.11 1.73
N THR A 299 -6.09 10.95 3.00
CA THR A 299 -5.11 10.51 3.99
C THR A 299 -4.73 9.04 3.73
N LYS A 300 -3.59 8.85 3.04
CA LYS A 300 -3.08 7.55 2.56
C LYS A 300 -3.11 6.42 3.60
N GLN A 301 -3.02 6.76 4.88
CA GLN A 301 -3.00 5.80 5.97
C GLN A 301 -4.32 5.04 6.16
N TYR A 302 -5.47 5.60 5.78
CA TYR A 302 -6.79 4.99 6.01
C TYR A 302 -7.53 4.59 4.73
N ARG A 303 -6.92 4.83 3.56
CA ARG A 303 -7.60 4.70 2.27
C ARG A 303 -8.27 3.32 2.12
N ARG A 304 -7.52 2.24 2.35
CA ARG A 304 -8.02 0.86 2.19
C ARG A 304 -9.19 0.50 3.10
N GLY A 305 -9.27 1.09 4.30
CA GLY A 305 -10.38 0.84 5.23
C GLY A 305 -11.61 1.68 4.93
N LEU A 306 -11.46 2.79 4.20
CA LEU A 306 -12.51 3.80 3.99
C LEU A 306 -12.95 3.90 2.54
N ASP A 307 -12.75 2.85 1.73
CA ASP A 307 -13.15 2.86 0.32
C ASP A 307 -14.67 3.03 0.15
N PHE A 308 -15.48 2.42 1.03
CA PHE A 308 -16.94 2.61 1.05
C PHE A 308 -17.35 4.09 1.20
N LEU A 309 -16.56 4.87 1.94
CA LEU A 309 -16.81 6.29 2.19
C LEU A 309 -16.44 7.14 0.98
N MET A 310 -15.42 6.72 0.21
CA MET A 310 -15.13 7.29 -1.10
C MET A 310 -16.25 6.98 -2.10
N GLU A 311 -16.80 5.77 -2.09
CA GLU A 311 -17.93 5.38 -2.93
C GLU A 311 -19.19 6.18 -2.60
N ASP A 312 -19.54 6.32 -1.32
CA ASP A 312 -20.64 7.19 -0.86
C ASP A 312 -20.41 8.63 -1.29
N THR A 313 -19.19 9.15 -1.10
CA THR A 313 -18.84 10.50 -1.54
C THR A 313 -19.03 10.66 -3.04
N ASN A 314 -18.56 9.71 -3.86
CA ASN A 314 -18.74 9.74 -5.31
C ASN A 314 -20.22 9.70 -5.71
N ARG A 315 -21.04 8.85 -5.06
CA ARG A 315 -22.48 8.78 -5.29
C ARG A 315 -23.17 10.11 -4.97
N VAL A 316 -22.82 10.74 -3.85
CA VAL A 316 -23.38 12.06 -3.51
C VAL A 316 -22.91 13.11 -4.53
N LEU A 317 -21.63 13.15 -4.89
CA LEU A 317 -21.11 14.08 -5.90
C LEU A 317 -21.83 13.95 -7.26
N GLU A 318 -22.14 12.73 -7.70
CA GLU A 318 -22.90 12.50 -8.94
C GLU A 318 -24.31 13.12 -8.87
N LYS A 319 -24.99 13.05 -7.72
CA LYS A 319 -26.30 13.70 -7.51
C LYS A 319 -26.24 15.22 -7.67
N PHE A 320 -25.14 15.85 -7.26
CA PHE A 320 -24.92 17.31 -7.36
C PHE A 320 -24.35 17.77 -8.71
N GLY A 321 -24.38 16.89 -9.73
CA GLY A 321 -23.95 17.21 -11.10
C GLY A 321 -22.43 17.27 -11.29
N ALA A 322 -21.65 16.66 -10.39
CA ALA A 322 -20.20 16.64 -10.52
C ALA A 322 -19.78 15.83 -11.76
N CYS A 323 -19.00 16.46 -12.66
CA CYS A 323 -18.69 15.95 -13.98
C CYS A 323 -17.91 14.61 -13.96
N ARG A 324 -18.17 13.71 -14.94
CA ARG A 324 -17.47 12.41 -15.16
C ARG A 324 -15.92 12.47 -15.09
N ARG A 325 -15.31 13.64 -15.33
CA ARG A 325 -13.86 13.87 -15.16
C ARG A 325 -13.36 13.59 -13.73
N LEU A 326 -14.23 13.64 -12.73
CA LEU A 326 -13.88 13.42 -11.33
C LEU A 326 -13.60 11.94 -11.02
N ARG A 327 -14.23 10.98 -11.73
CA ARG A 327 -13.91 9.54 -11.58
C ARG A 327 -12.43 9.25 -11.79
N ARG A 328 -11.75 9.97 -12.71
CA ARG A 328 -10.30 9.81 -12.96
C ARG A 328 -9.42 10.21 -11.77
N LYS A 329 -9.89 11.05 -10.85
CA LYS A 329 -9.16 11.41 -9.62
C LYS A 329 -9.43 10.45 -8.45
N PHE A 330 -10.54 9.71 -8.53
CA PHE A 330 -10.98 8.76 -7.52
C PHE A 330 -11.12 7.35 -8.12
N PRO A 331 -10.04 6.74 -8.63
CA PRO A 331 -10.12 5.33 -9.01
C PRO A 331 -10.51 4.54 -7.77
N VAL A 332 -11.55 3.71 -7.92
CA VAL A 332 -11.94 2.70 -6.95
C VAL A 332 -10.69 1.89 -6.62
N ALA A 333 -10.44 1.64 -5.34
CA ALA A 333 -9.28 0.85 -4.92
C ALA A 333 -9.53 -0.62 -5.28
N GLU A 334 -9.43 -0.95 -6.57
CA GLU A 334 -9.29 -2.33 -6.96
C GLU A 334 -7.93 -2.80 -6.44
N ASN A 335 -7.93 -3.99 -5.81
CA ASN A 335 -6.79 -4.64 -5.17
C ASN A 335 -5.68 -5.06 -6.15
N GLU A 336 -5.55 -4.37 -7.28
CA GLU A 336 -4.54 -4.67 -8.27
C GLU A 336 -3.15 -4.33 -7.73
N PRO A 337 -2.18 -5.25 -7.86
CA PRO A 337 -0.80 -4.97 -7.49
C PRO A 337 -0.32 -3.77 -8.31
N SER A 338 0.22 -2.77 -7.62
CA SER A 338 0.78 -1.58 -8.25
C SER A 338 1.85 -1.98 -9.27
N ALA A 339 2.06 -1.16 -10.30
CA ALA A 339 3.12 -1.39 -11.29
C ALA A 339 4.50 -1.61 -10.65
N ARG A 340 4.73 -1.06 -9.45
CA ARG A 340 5.94 -1.28 -8.64
C ARG A 340 5.99 -2.68 -8.02
N GLU A 341 4.87 -3.19 -7.51
CA GLU A 341 4.79 -4.56 -6.97
C GLU A 341 4.97 -5.58 -8.09
N ILE A 342 4.34 -5.36 -9.26
CA ILE A 342 4.52 -6.19 -10.46
C ILE A 342 5.99 -6.15 -10.93
N ALA A 343 6.57 -4.95 -11.04
CA ALA A 343 7.99 -4.77 -11.38
C ALA A 343 8.90 -5.56 -10.44
N THR A 344 8.65 -5.47 -9.13
CA THR A 344 9.43 -6.19 -8.11
C THR A 344 9.27 -7.70 -8.26
N ALA A 345 8.05 -8.19 -8.43
CA ALA A 345 7.75 -9.61 -8.57
C ALA A 345 8.35 -10.24 -9.84
N LEU A 346 8.46 -9.46 -10.91
CA LEU A 346 8.96 -9.92 -12.21
C LEU A 346 10.44 -9.60 -12.45
N GLY A 347 11.11 -8.90 -11.53
CA GLY A 347 12.49 -8.44 -11.73
C GLY A 347 12.62 -7.43 -12.89
N LEU A 348 11.55 -6.70 -13.18
CA LEU A 348 11.47 -5.70 -14.25
C LEU A 348 11.58 -4.30 -13.70
N ARG A 349 11.97 -3.34 -14.54
CA ARG A 349 11.84 -1.91 -14.23
C ARG A 349 10.40 -1.46 -14.44
N ILE A 350 9.98 -0.41 -13.73
CA ILE A 350 8.60 0.10 -13.80
C ILE A 350 8.24 0.55 -15.23
N ASP A 351 9.19 1.15 -15.96
CA ASP A 351 9.02 1.54 -17.36
C ASP A 351 8.86 0.34 -18.31
N GLU A 352 9.44 -0.82 -17.98
CA GLU A 352 9.30 -2.06 -18.75
C GLU A 352 7.91 -2.67 -18.53
N VAL A 353 7.42 -2.65 -17.27
CA VAL A 353 6.05 -3.05 -16.94
C VAL A 353 5.03 -2.18 -17.69
N ILE A 354 5.25 -0.86 -17.75
CA ILE A 354 4.38 0.07 -18.49
C ILE A 354 4.43 -0.19 -20.01
N GLN A 355 5.60 -0.54 -20.56
CA GLN A 355 5.72 -0.85 -21.99
C GLN A 355 5.04 -2.18 -22.34
N LEU A 356 5.21 -3.21 -21.53
CA LEU A 356 4.49 -4.47 -21.65
C LEU A 356 2.98 -4.27 -21.53
N ALA A 357 2.56 -3.42 -20.60
CA ALA A 357 1.17 -3.03 -20.44
C ALA A 357 0.62 -2.38 -21.72
N LYS A 358 1.31 -1.38 -22.27
CA LYS A 358 0.91 -0.71 -23.53
C LYS A 358 0.86 -1.67 -24.71
N TRP A 359 1.84 -2.57 -24.82
CA TRP A 359 1.88 -3.58 -25.89
C TRP A 359 0.77 -4.61 -25.73
N ASN A 360 0.38 -4.97 -24.50
CA ASN A 360 -0.78 -5.83 -24.24
C ASN A 360 -2.07 -5.22 -24.75
N SER A 361 -2.24 -3.90 -24.61
CA SER A 361 -3.51 -3.25 -24.89
C SER A 361 -3.76 -2.97 -26.37
N ARG A 362 -2.76 -2.89 -27.26
CA ARG A 362 -2.87 -2.38 -28.66
C ARG A 362 -3.85 -1.16 -28.86
N ILE A 363 -4.09 -0.42 -27.77
CA ILE A 363 -4.56 0.96 -27.44
C ILE A 363 -5.83 1.52 -28.12
N PRO A 364 -6.79 2.06 -27.34
CA PRO A 364 -6.95 3.52 -27.25
C PRO A 364 -6.75 4.04 -25.81
N GLU A 365 -6.37 5.32 -25.70
CA GLU A 365 -5.81 6.11 -24.57
C GLU A 365 -6.55 6.12 -23.21
N CYS A 366 -7.19 5.05 -22.77
CA CYS A 366 -8.08 5.05 -21.62
C CYS A 366 -7.75 3.91 -20.64
N GLY A 367 -7.17 4.25 -19.48
CA GLY A 367 -7.26 3.48 -18.23
C GLY A 367 -6.51 2.15 -18.19
N LEU A 368 -5.49 2.07 -17.34
CA LEU A 368 -4.83 0.81 -16.93
C LEU A 368 -5.70 0.06 -15.89
N GLU A 369 -7.02 -0.02 -16.08
CA GLU A 369 -7.95 -0.41 -15.00
C GLU A 369 -8.33 -1.90 -14.96
N GLU A 370 -7.75 -2.75 -15.81
CA GLU A 370 -7.82 -4.21 -15.64
C GLU A 370 -6.46 -4.80 -16.04
N PHE A 371 -5.51 -4.82 -15.11
CA PHE A 371 -4.20 -5.40 -15.32
C PHE A 371 -4.03 -6.68 -14.52
N GLU A 372 -4.34 -7.80 -15.18
CA GLU A 372 -3.96 -9.12 -14.67
C GLU A 372 -2.43 -9.23 -14.68
N ALA A 373 -1.81 -9.12 -13.50
CA ALA A 373 -0.38 -9.32 -13.29
C ALA A 373 0.12 -10.64 -13.90
N GLU A 374 -0.74 -11.67 -13.95
CA GLU A 374 -0.45 -12.96 -14.57
C GLU A 374 -0.31 -12.86 -16.10
N THR A 375 -1.06 -11.98 -16.76
CA THR A 375 -0.91 -11.71 -18.19
C THR A 375 0.42 -11.03 -18.50
N ILE A 376 0.85 -10.05 -17.69
CA ILE A 376 2.19 -9.43 -17.83
C ILE A 376 3.28 -10.48 -17.62
N LYS A 377 3.15 -11.32 -16.59
CA LYS A 377 4.09 -12.39 -16.26
C LYS A 377 4.24 -13.42 -17.38
N ARG A 378 3.12 -13.92 -17.92
CA ARG A 378 3.11 -14.88 -19.04
C ARG A 378 3.75 -14.30 -20.30
N ARG A 379 3.64 -12.99 -20.52
CA ARG A 379 4.24 -12.34 -21.70
C ARG A 379 5.69 -11.97 -21.48
N SER A 380 6.08 -11.53 -20.27
CA SER A 380 7.48 -11.24 -19.96
C SER A 380 8.37 -12.48 -20.12
N SER A 381 7.85 -13.68 -19.82
CA SER A 381 8.58 -14.93 -20.03
C SER A 381 8.84 -15.30 -21.51
N ARG A 382 8.19 -14.62 -22.47
CA ARG A 382 8.41 -14.83 -23.91
C ARG A 382 9.31 -13.75 -24.53
N MET A 383 9.73 -12.77 -23.75
CA MET A 383 10.59 -11.70 -24.22
C MET A 383 12.00 -12.24 -24.46
N ILE A 384 12.49 -12.05 -25.67
CA ILE A 384 13.84 -12.46 -26.08
C ILE A 384 14.69 -11.25 -26.46
N SER A 385 16.01 -11.38 -26.30
CA SER A 385 16.97 -10.34 -26.70
C SER A 385 17.05 -10.21 -28.22
N ALA A 386 17.54 -9.06 -28.70
CA ALA A 386 17.82 -8.85 -30.13
C ALA A 386 18.74 -9.92 -30.74
N GLU A 387 19.68 -10.44 -29.94
CA GLU A 387 20.58 -11.52 -30.35
C GLU A 387 19.82 -12.83 -30.53
N THR A 388 19.05 -13.25 -29.53
CA THR A 388 18.24 -14.47 -29.60
C THR A 388 17.23 -14.38 -30.75
N ALA A 389 16.63 -13.21 -30.97
CA ALA A 389 15.72 -12.98 -32.10
C ALA A 389 16.44 -13.10 -33.46
N ALA A 390 17.69 -12.62 -33.57
CA ALA A 390 18.50 -12.78 -34.77
C ALA A 390 18.83 -14.26 -35.04
N ASP A 391 19.13 -15.04 -33.99
CA ASP A 391 19.41 -16.47 -34.10
C ASP A 391 18.16 -17.27 -34.51
N VAL A 392 16.99 -16.97 -33.92
CA VAL A 392 15.71 -17.58 -34.33
C VAL A 392 15.43 -17.31 -35.81
N LEU A 393 15.70 -16.10 -36.29
CA LEU A 393 15.57 -15.72 -37.69
C LEU A 393 16.69 -16.25 -38.58
N GLY A 394 17.73 -16.89 -38.04
CA GLY A 394 18.89 -17.35 -38.79
C GLY A 394 19.65 -16.20 -39.47
N VAL A 395 19.74 -15.02 -38.87
CA VAL A 395 20.44 -13.86 -39.45
C VAL A 395 21.51 -13.32 -38.51
N SER A 396 22.54 -12.66 -39.06
CA SER A 396 23.53 -11.99 -38.21
C SER A 396 22.93 -10.79 -37.47
N ARG A 397 23.48 -10.45 -36.30
CA ARG A 397 23.03 -9.27 -35.51
C ARG A 397 22.97 -7.98 -36.33
N LYS A 398 23.93 -7.77 -37.25
CA LYS A 398 23.96 -6.60 -38.16
C LYS A 398 22.76 -6.60 -39.12
N ARG A 399 22.37 -7.76 -39.66
CA ARG A 399 21.18 -7.90 -40.52
C ARG A 399 19.91 -7.65 -39.71
N PHE A 400 19.79 -8.23 -38.53
CA PHE A 400 18.65 -7.99 -37.64
C PHE A 400 18.49 -6.50 -37.29
N ALA A 401 19.58 -5.82 -36.94
CA ALA A 401 19.57 -4.38 -36.68
C ALA A 401 19.14 -3.57 -37.92
N SER A 402 19.56 -3.98 -39.11
CA SER A 402 19.11 -3.36 -40.37
C SER A 402 17.62 -3.62 -40.64
N MET A 403 17.08 -4.79 -40.30
CA MET A 403 15.66 -5.08 -40.45
C MET A 403 14.81 -4.24 -39.50
N ARG A 404 15.26 -4.10 -38.24
CA ARG A 404 14.66 -3.20 -37.25
C ARG A 404 14.62 -1.75 -37.75
N SER A 405 15.71 -1.24 -38.32
CA SER A 405 15.76 0.14 -38.82
C SER A 405 14.82 0.39 -40.00
N HIS A 406 14.39 -0.65 -40.71
CA HIS A 406 13.41 -0.59 -41.78
C HIS A 406 11.97 -0.87 -41.30
N GLY A 407 11.76 -0.98 -39.98
CA GLY A 407 10.43 -1.16 -39.40
C GLY A 407 9.84 -2.56 -39.55
N ILE A 408 10.65 -3.56 -39.91
CA ILE A 408 10.18 -4.96 -40.02
C ILE A 408 9.84 -5.52 -38.62
N PHE A 409 10.56 -5.08 -37.59
CA PHE A 409 10.31 -5.45 -36.20
C PHE A 409 10.27 -4.18 -35.33
N ALA A 410 9.25 -4.10 -34.46
CA ALA A 410 9.21 -3.14 -33.38
C ALA A 410 9.58 -3.85 -32.06
N PRO A 411 10.52 -3.32 -31.26
CA PRO A 411 10.76 -3.87 -29.94
C PRO A 411 9.54 -3.63 -29.04
N VAL A 412 9.17 -4.63 -28.24
CA VAL A 412 8.13 -4.54 -27.21
C VAL A 412 8.61 -3.64 -26.07
N ILE A 413 9.86 -3.82 -25.67
CA ILE A 413 10.55 -2.97 -24.70
C ILE A 413 11.68 -2.25 -25.42
N LYS A 414 11.57 -0.92 -25.48
CA LYS A 414 12.52 -0.04 -26.15
C LYS A 414 13.86 0.01 -25.41
N ASP A 415 14.92 0.24 -26.19
CA ASP A 415 16.28 0.42 -25.73
C ASP A 415 16.35 1.52 -24.65
N ALA A 416 16.64 1.13 -23.41
CA ALA A 416 16.86 2.06 -22.30
C ALA A 416 18.21 1.72 -21.65
N GLY A 417 19.08 2.73 -21.52
CA GLY A 417 20.37 2.57 -20.85
C GLY A 417 21.36 1.64 -21.56
N GLY A 418 21.36 1.58 -22.89
CA GLY A 418 22.32 0.79 -23.66
C GLY A 418 22.02 -0.71 -23.77
N LYS A 419 20.93 -1.19 -23.16
CA LYS A 419 20.43 -2.55 -23.42
C LYS A 419 19.75 -2.60 -24.79
N SER A 420 19.98 -3.68 -25.54
CA SER A 420 19.23 -3.98 -26.76
C SER A 420 17.77 -4.25 -26.41
N GLY A 421 16.85 -3.73 -27.23
CA GLY A 421 15.41 -3.94 -27.05
C GLY A 421 15.03 -5.40 -27.00
N GLN A 422 13.88 -5.66 -26.37
CA GLN A 422 13.32 -7.00 -26.25
C GLN A 422 12.16 -7.19 -27.23
N TYR A 423 12.01 -8.42 -27.71
CA TYR A 423 11.07 -8.81 -28.74
C TYR A 423 10.19 -9.96 -28.24
N ASP A 424 8.94 -10.04 -28.68
CA ASP A 424 8.12 -11.21 -28.41
C ASP A 424 8.56 -12.37 -29.31
N ARG A 425 8.95 -13.48 -28.70
CA ARG A 425 9.40 -14.67 -29.43
C ARG A 425 8.34 -15.15 -30.43
N ASN A 426 7.07 -15.12 -30.07
CA ASN A 426 5.99 -15.62 -30.92
C ASN A 426 5.81 -14.73 -32.15
N GLU A 427 5.84 -13.40 -32.01
CA GLU A 427 5.79 -12.49 -33.19
C GLU A 427 6.95 -12.77 -34.17
N ILE A 428 8.15 -13.09 -33.68
CA ILE A 428 9.29 -13.45 -34.52
C ILE A 428 9.10 -14.80 -35.23
N GLU A 429 8.61 -15.82 -34.51
CA GLU A 429 8.34 -17.15 -35.07
C GLU A 429 7.16 -17.14 -36.05
N GLU A 430 6.13 -16.32 -35.80
CA GLU A 430 4.96 -16.13 -36.66
C GLU A 430 5.34 -15.56 -38.03
N ILE A 431 6.34 -14.68 -38.07
CA ILE A 431 6.89 -14.16 -39.33
C ILE A 431 7.51 -15.29 -40.16
N LEU A 432 8.30 -16.18 -39.54
CA LEU A 432 8.85 -17.35 -40.23
C LEU A 432 7.75 -18.31 -40.68
N ALA A 433 6.76 -18.54 -39.82
CA ALA A 433 5.60 -19.38 -40.15
C ALA A 433 4.81 -18.81 -41.35
N THR A 434 4.63 -17.48 -41.40
CA THR A 434 3.96 -16.77 -42.48
C THR A 434 4.73 -16.87 -43.81
N ILE A 435 6.06 -16.83 -43.77
CA ILE A 435 6.88 -17.04 -44.97
C ILE A 435 6.81 -18.51 -45.39
N LYS A 436 6.93 -19.43 -44.43
CA LYS A 436 6.93 -20.89 -44.68
C LYS A 436 5.59 -21.40 -45.22
N SER A 437 4.46 -20.82 -44.80
CA SER A 437 3.13 -21.18 -45.29
C SER A 437 2.88 -20.79 -46.75
N ARG A 438 3.72 -19.91 -47.32
CA ARG A 438 3.68 -19.51 -48.73
C ARG A 438 4.49 -20.43 -49.65
N VAL A 439 5.23 -21.40 -49.10
CA VAL A 439 6.07 -22.32 -49.87
C VAL A 439 5.19 -23.33 -50.61
N PRO A 440 5.29 -23.48 -51.95
CA PRO A 440 4.56 -24.48 -52.71
C PRO A 440 4.91 -25.92 -52.26
N THR A 441 3.92 -26.81 -52.23
CA THR A 441 4.10 -28.23 -51.82
C THR A 441 4.98 -29.05 -52.78
N LEU A 442 5.30 -28.53 -53.97
CA LEU A 442 6.02 -29.23 -55.04
C LEU A 442 7.22 -28.38 -55.51
N SER A 443 8.40 -28.58 -54.91
CA SER A 443 9.62 -27.85 -55.30
C SER A 443 10.73 -28.81 -55.77
N LYS A 444 10.75 -29.10 -57.07
CA LYS A 444 11.99 -29.34 -57.82
C LYS A 444 12.02 -28.38 -59.02
N SER A 445 12.36 -27.12 -58.76
CA SER A 445 12.63 -26.14 -59.80
C SER A 445 14.13 -25.81 -59.82
N ALA A 446 14.74 -26.00 -60.99
CA ALA A 446 16.07 -25.50 -61.26
C ALA A 446 16.02 -23.95 -61.31
N GLY A 447 16.92 -23.26 -60.62
CA GLY A 447 17.06 -21.79 -60.69
C GLY A 447 16.65 -21.02 -59.44
N LEU A 448 16.27 -21.69 -58.34
CA LEU A 448 16.04 -21.03 -57.05
C LEU A 448 17.34 -20.51 -56.44
N VAL A 449 17.25 -19.35 -55.78
CA VAL A 449 18.40 -18.71 -55.12
C VAL A 449 18.02 -18.29 -53.70
N ASP A 450 19.00 -18.25 -52.80
CA ASP A 450 18.81 -17.71 -51.45
C ASP A 450 18.74 -16.17 -51.44
N PHE A 451 18.39 -15.59 -50.28
CA PHE A 451 18.29 -14.13 -50.13
C PHE A 451 19.59 -13.38 -50.44
N ASP A 452 20.76 -13.97 -50.19
CA ASP A 452 22.04 -13.31 -50.40
C ASP A 452 22.37 -13.20 -51.89
N ILE A 453 22.04 -14.23 -52.67
CA ILE A 453 22.14 -14.20 -54.13
C ILE A 453 21.03 -13.33 -54.72
N TYR A 454 19.79 -13.42 -54.21
CA TYR A 454 18.66 -12.61 -54.66
C TYR A 454 18.97 -11.12 -54.53
N ARG A 455 19.37 -10.65 -53.33
CA ARG A 455 19.67 -9.23 -53.10
C ARG A 455 20.80 -8.71 -53.98
N ALA A 456 21.81 -9.55 -54.25
CA ALA A 456 22.95 -9.20 -55.09
C ALA A 456 22.52 -9.04 -56.56
N LYS A 457 21.60 -9.89 -57.04
CA LYS A 457 21.03 -9.78 -58.39
C LYS A 457 20.01 -8.65 -58.52
N ALA A 458 19.22 -8.39 -57.47
CA ALA A 458 18.20 -7.34 -57.41
C ALA A 458 18.76 -5.96 -57.02
N CYS A 459 20.04 -5.87 -56.64
CA CYS A 459 20.70 -4.66 -56.14
C CYS A 459 19.94 -3.98 -54.97
N CYS A 460 19.38 -4.76 -54.04
CA CYS A 460 18.61 -4.24 -52.90
C CYS A 460 19.26 -4.58 -51.55
N SER A 461 18.82 -3.90 -50.48
CA SER A 461 19.25 -4.25 -49.12
C SER A 461 18.64 -5.58 -48.67
N TYR A 462 19.27 -6.25 -47.69
CA TYR A 462 18.72 -7.48 -47.11
C TYR A 462 17.33 -7.23 -46.49
N SER A 463 17.17 -6.12 -45.77
CA SER A 463 15.88 -5.73 -45.19
C SER A 463 14.81 -5.51 -46.25
N LYS A 464 15.16 -4.88 -47.38
CA LYS A 464 14.22 -4.69 -48.49
C LYS A 464 13.79 -6.03 -49.10
N ALA A 465 14.72 -6.96 -49.32
CA ALA A 465 14.39 -8.29 -49.81
C ALA A 465 13.42 -9.03 -48.87
N VAL A 466 13.63 -8.95 -47.55
CA VAL A 466 12.71 -9.57 -46.58
C VAL A 466 11.35 -8.86 -46.58
N ALA A 467 11.32 -7.52 -46.63
CA ALA A 467 10.08 -6.77 -46.72
C ALA A 467 9.28 -7.11 -48.01
N ASP A 468 9.97 -7.31 -49.13
CA ASP A 468 9.36 -7.71 -50.40
C ASP A 468 8.75 -9.11 -50.32
N VAL A 469 9.43 -10.06 -49.66
CA VAL A 469 8.85 -11.39 -49.39
C VAL A 469 7.65 -11.30 -48.46
N LEU A 470 7.72 -10.53 -47.37
CA LEU A 470 6.62 -10.40 -46.41
C LEU A 470 5.39 -9.75 -47.02
N SER A 471 5.57 -8.71 -47.84
CA SER A 471 4.50 -8.06 -48.61
C SER A 471 3.96 -8.90 -49.77
N GLY A 472 4.65 -9.98 -50.16
CA GLY A 472 4.26 -10.82 -51.30
C GLY A 472 4.72 -10.28 -52.66
N ALA A 473 5.52 -9.20 -52.68
CA ALA A 473 6.14 -8.69 -53.91
C ALA A 473 7.16 -9.67 -54.51
N VAL A 474 7.73 -10.55 -53.69
CA VAL A 474 8.60 -11.65 -54.11
C VAL A 474 7.98 -12.96 -53.66
N ALA A 475 7.72 -13.85 -54.61
CA ALA A 475 7.20 -15.19 -54.34
C ALA A 475 8.27 -16.05 -53.65
N VAL A 476 7.84 -16.86 -52.68
CA VAL A 476 8.67 -17.85 -52.01
C VAL A 476 8.45 -19.17 -52.72
N ASP A 477 9.47 -19.70 -53.40
CA ASP A 477 9.33 -20.85 -54.30
C ASP A 477 9.89 -22.15 -53.70
N GLY A 478 10.60 -22.05 -52.58
CA GLY A 478 11.15 -23.21 -51.88
C GLY A 478 11.65 -22.92 -50.46
N TRP A 479 11.96 -23.98 -49.73
CA TRP A 479 12.51 -23.93 -48.37
C TRP A 479 13.64 -24.96 -48.21
N ASP A 480 14.86 -24.49 -47.95
CA ASP A 480 16.03 -25.33 -47.70
C ASP A 480 16.06 -25.79 -46.23
N ILE A 481 15.70 -27.05 -45.99
CA ILE A 481 15.64 -27.64 -44.64
C ILE A 481 16.99 -27.71 -43.92
N THR A 482 18.11 -27.54 -44.63
CA THR A 482 19.45 -27.61 -44.05
C THR A 482 19.90 -26.29 -43.42
N LYS A 483 19.18 -25.19 -43.71
CA LYS A 483 19.50 -23.84 -43.22
C LYS A 483 18.46 -23.39 -42.20
N PRO A 484 18.85 -22.57 -41.20
CA PRO A 484 17.90 -22.04 -40.22
C PRO A 484 17.21 -20.77 -40.71
N GLY A 485 15.98 -20.54 -40.23
CA GLY A 485 15.26 -19.28 -40.33
C GLY A 485 15.14 -18.71 -41.76
N LEU A 486 15.48 -17.44 -41.93
CA LEU A 486 15.40 -16.74 -43.22
C LEU A 486 16.45 -17.22 -44.24
N GLN A 487 17.53 -17.88 -43.82
CA GLN A 487 18.50 -18.45 -44.76
C GLN A 487 17.94 -19.65 -45.53
N ALA A 488 16.88 -20.28 -45.01
CA ALA A 488 16.18 -21.37 -45.68
C ALA A 488 15.29 -20.90 -46.83
N VAL A 489 14.97 -19.61 -46.91
CA VAL A 489 14.01 -19.08 -47.89
C VAL A 489 14.66 -19.07 -49.28
N LEU A 490 14.01 -19.75 -50.22
CA LEU A 490 14.41 -19.79 -51.62
C LEU A 490 13.39 -19.04 -52.47
N VAL A 491 13.89 -18.18 -53.36
CA VAL A 491 13.09 -17.33 -54.26
C VAL A 491 13.59 -17.47 -55.69
N SER A 492 12.72 -17.22 -56.66
CA SER A 492 13.13 -17.13 -58.07
C SER A 492 14.16 -16.02 -58.26
N ALA A 493 15.23 -16.32 -59.01
CA ALA A 493 16.21 -15.30 -59.37
C ALA A 493 15.51 -14.18 -60.17
N PRO A 494 15.75 -12.90 -59.84
CA PRO A 494 15.14 -11.81 -60.60
C PRO A 494 15.61 -11.93 -62.05
N VAL A 495 14.66 -12.00 -62.98
CA VAL A 495 14.97 -11.99 -64.40
C VAL A 495 15.64 -10.65 -64.67
N ARG A 496 16.92 -10.67 -65.03
CA ARG A 496 17.59 -9.48 -65.57
C ARG A 496 16.85 -9.11 -66.84
N THR A 497 15.88 -8.22 -66.74
CA THR A 497 15.46 -7.45 -67.90
C THR A 497 16.72 -6.75 -68.36
N ARG A 498 17.26 -7.19 -69.52
CA ARG A 498 18.33 -6.48 -70.22
C ARG A 498 17.73 -5.13 -70.63
N ASN A 499 17.62 -4.21 -69.68
CA ASN A 499 17.37 -2.82 -69.98
C ASN A 499 18.64 -2.32 -70.63
N TYR A 500 18.59 -2.32 -71.96
CA TYR A 500 19.51 -1.62 -72.84
C TYR A 500 19.84 -0.27 -72.20
N SER A 501 21.13 -0.04 -71.98
CA SER A 501 21.68 1.15 -71.35
C SER A 501 21.47 2.39 -72.23
N GLY A 502 20.24 2.92 -72.25
CA GLY A 502 19.99 4.31 -72.59
C GLY A 502 20.33 5.15 -71.38
N ARG A 503 21.42 5.92 -71.43
CA ARG A 503 21.78 6.94 -70.43
C ARG A 503 20.70 8.03 -70.39
N GLY A 504 19.57 7.77 -69.73
CA GLY A 504 18.58 8.77 -69.35
C GLY A 504 18.76 9.13 -67.88
N ARG A 505 18.96 10.42 -67.57
CA ARG A 505 19.01 10.93 -66.19
C ARG A 505 17.78 10.47 -65.41
N LEU A 506 17.99 9.84 -64.25
CA LEU A 506 16.93 9.45 -63.33
C LEU A 506 16.17 10.70 -62.82
N PRO A 507 14.83 10.75 -62.89
CA PRO A 507 14.06 11.74 -62.16
C PRO A 507 14.09 11.44 -60.66
N LYS A 508 14.26 12.49 -59.84
CA LYS A 508 14.15 12.41 -58.38
C LYS A 508 12.72 12.04 -58.01
N HIS A 509 12.49 10.81 -57.57
CA HIS A 509 11.21 10.42 -56.97
C HIS A 509 11.09 10.93 -55.52
N PRO A 510 9.89 11.36 -55.09
CA PRO A 510 9.64 11.80 -53.72
C PRO A 510 9.53 10.59 -52.77
N SER A 511 9.96 10.82 -51.53
CA SER A 511 9.94 9.85 -50.43
C SER A 511 8.53 9.30 -50.15
N PRO A 512 8.33 7.97 -50.00
CA PRO A 512 7.03 7.43 -49.65
C PRO A 512 6.78 7.59 -48.14
N ARG A 513 5.71 8.31 -47.78
CA ARG A 513 5.06 8.15 -46.47
C ARG A 513 4.38 6.79 -46.46
N ILE A 514 4.89 5.86 -45.65
CA ILE A 514 4.19 4.61 -45.33
C ILE A 514 3.03 4.95 -44.41
N ALA A 515 1.80 4.70 -44.88
CA ALA A 515 0.60 4.69 -44.06
C ALA A 515 0.58 3.38 -43.24
N GLN A 516 0.36 3.51 -41.93
CA GLN A 516 0.12 2.39 -41.03
C GLN A 516 -1.27 1.79 -41.35
N VAL A 517 -1.27 0.54 -41.80
CA VAL A 517 -2.39 -0.39 -41.60
C VAL A 517 -1.80 -1.62 -40.93
N LEU A 518 -1.94 -1.64 -39.60
CA LEU A 518 -2.11 -2.79 -38.70
C LEU A 518 -2.24 -2.25 -37.28
#